data_AF-A0A9W7DU79-F1
#
_entry.id   AF-A0A9W7DU79-F1
#
_cell.length_a   1.000
_cell.length_b   1.000
_cell.length_c   1.000
_cell.angle_alpha   90.00
_cell.angle_beta   90.00
_cell.angle_gamma   90.00
#
_symmetry.space_group_name_H-M   'P 1'
#
loop_
_entity.id
_entity.type
_entity.pdbx_description
1 polymer ?
#
loop_
_entity_poly.entity_id
_entity_poly.type
_entity_poly.pdbx_seq_one_letter_code
_entity_poly.pdbx_strand_id
1 'polypeptide(L)'
;VLDPSTTATCISTNSAFGKHKIPYTVAGPGLVVPTLAHKFFETDLPFGIVTFKDIANMVEVDTPFMDELIIWNQKLIGKEYVKRGEDGKVEVEGRDVGECVVPTRMGILVEDLIK
;
A
#
# COMPACT_ATOMS: atom_id res chain seq x y z
N VAL A 1 1.33 10.12 23.98
CA VAL A 1 2.01 8.80 24.07
C VAL A 1 2.38 8.59 25.52
N LEU A 2 1.98 7.47 26.15
CA LEU A 2 2.23 7.21 27.57
C LEU A 2 3.44 6.30 27.80
N ASP A 3 3.72 5.38 26.86
CA ASP A 3 4.90 4.50 26.89
C ASP A 3 5.66 4.62 25.56
N PRO A 4 6.85 5.27 25.56
CA PRO A 4 7.67 5.44 24.36
C PRO A 4 8.73 4.36 24.15
N SER A 5 8.70 3.25 24.91
CA SER A 5 9.77 2.23 24.92
C SER A 5 9.96 1.50 23.58
N THR A 6 8.89 1.35 22.79
CA THR A 6 8.90 0.66 21.49
C THR A 6 7.93 1.34 20.52
N THR A 7 8.09 1.14 19.22
CA THR A 7 7.12 1.63 18.23
C THR A 7 5.70 1.12 18.51
N ALA A 8 5.56 -0.14 18.95
CA ALA A 8 4.26 -0.73 19.27
C ALA A 8 3.60 -0.04 20.47
N THR A 9 4.34 0.20 21.54
CA THR A 9 3.84 0.89 22.75
C THR A 9 3.60 2.38 22.50
N CYS A 10 4.42 3.01 21.64
CA CYS A 10 4.19 4.37 21.16
C CYS A 10 2.81 4.51 20.50
N ILE A 11 2.46 3.59 19.60
CA ILE A 11 1.19 3.61 18.86
C ILE A 11 0.02 3.26 19.79
N SER A 12 0.11 2.14 20.52
CA SER A 12 -1.01 1.63 21.33
C SER A 12 -1.37 2.52 22.53
N THR A 13 -0.40 3.28 23.06
CA THR A 13 -0.62 4.21 24.18
C THR A 13 -0.82 5.67 23.75
N ASN A 14 -0.93 5.94 22.45
CA ASN A 14 -1.24 7.27 21.96
C ASN A 14 -2.76 7.53 21.99
N SER A 15 -3.20 8.39 22.90
CA SER A 15 -4.62 8.75 23.05
C SER A 15 -5.24 9.37 21.79
N ALA A 16 -4.43 9.94 20.89
CA ALA A 16 -4.90 10.45 19.59
C ALA A 16 -5.46 9.33 18.68
N PHE A 17 -4.93 8.11 18.77
CA PHE A 17 -5.43 6.97 18.00
C PHE A 17 -6.65 6.28 18.65
N GLY A 18 -6.91 6.52 19.95
CA GLY A 18 -8.01 5.86 20.67
C GLY A 18 -9.42 6.15 20.13
N LYS A 19 -9.58 7.23 19.36
CA LYS A 19 -10.84 7.59 18.70
C LYS A 19 -10.97 7.06 17.27
N HIS A 20 -9.89 6.55 16.67
CA HIS A 20 -9.91 6.03 15.31
C HIS A 20 -10.66 4.69 15.27
N LYS A 21 -11.62 4.56 14.36
CA LYS A 21 -12.36 3.33 14.12
C LYS A 21 -12.13 2.88 12.69
N ILE A 22 -11.95 1.58 12.50
CA ILE A 22 -11.89 0.98 11.16
C ILE A 22 -13.28 1.12 10.53
N PRO A 23 -13.41 1.55 9.26
CA PRO A 23 -14.69 1.58 8.57
C PRO A 23 -15.22 0.15 8.38
N TYR A 24 -16.47 -0.10 8.77
CA TYR A 24 -17.10 -1.41 8.68
C TYR A 24 -18.57 -1.33 8.25
N THR A 25 -19.08 -2.45 7.73
CA THR A 25 -20.48 -2.67 7.38
C THR A 25 -21.05 -3.81 8.24
N VAL A 26 -22.31 -3.71 8.64
CA VAL A 26 -23.01 -4.80 9.35
C VAL A 26 -23.46 -5.85 8.35
N ALA A 27 -22.97 -7.08 8.51
CA ALA A 27 -23.30 -8.22 7.63
C ALA A 27 -24.33 -9.18 8.26
N GLY A 28 -24.75 -8.94 9.49
CA GLY A 28 -25.76 -9.72 10.21
C GLY A 28 -25.75 -9.41 11.72
N PRO A 29 -26.61 -10.07 12.51
CA PRO A 29 -26.63 -9.89 13.96
C PRO A 29 -25.26 -10.18 14.59
N GLY A 30 -24.61 -9.16 15.15
CA GLY A 30 -23.29 -9.27 15.76
C GLY A 30 -22.11 -9.43 14.79
N LEU A 31 -22.34 -9.41 13.48
CA LEU A 31 -21.31 -9.59 12.46
C LEU A 31 -21.01 -8.28 11.74
N VAL A 32 -19.73 -7.88 11.76
CA VAL A 32 -19.22 -6.73 11.00
C VAL A 32 -18.09 -7.17 10.08
N VAL A 33 -18.02 -6.55 8.90
CA VAL A 33 -16.94 -6.75 7.92
C VAL A 33 -16.32 -5.40 7.53
N PRO A 34 -15.02 -5.34 7.20
CA PRO A 34 -14.41 -4.10 6.72
C PRO A 34 -15.13 -3.57 5.48
N THR A 35 -15.35 -2.25 5.44
CA THR A 35 -15.88 -1.61 4.24
C THR A 35 -14.71 -1.36 3.28
N LEU A 36 -14.61 -2.19 2.23
CA LEU A 36 -13.49 -2.15 1.28
C LEU A 36 -13.55 -0.98 0.31
N ALA A 37 -14.77 -0.53 -0.06
CA ALA A 37 -15.00 0.69 -0.83
C ALA A 37 -14.76 1.94 0.05
N HIS A 38 -13.51 2.15 0.43
CA HIS A 38 -13.06 3.23 1.28
C HIS A 38 -11.65 3.64 0.89
N LYS A 39 -11.36 4.95 0.97
CA LYS A 39 -10.06 5.55 0.60
C LYS A 39 -8.83 4.87 1.22
N PHE A 40 -8.99 4.27 2.39
CA PHE A 40 -7.92 3.51 3.06
C PHE A 40 -7.40 2.34 2.20
N PHE A 41 -8.29 1.70 1.45
CA PHE A 41 -7.93 0.59 0.56
C PHE A 41 -7.69 1.06 -0.88
N GLU A 42 -8.44 2.07 -1.33
CA GLU A 42 -8.44 2.48 -2.74
C GLU A 42 -7.37 3.54 -3.09
N THR A 43 -6.96 4.40 -2.15
CA THR A 43 -6.10 5.57 -2.46
C THR A 43 -4.62 5.32 -2.13
N ASP A 44 -4.33 4.69 -0.99
CA ASP A 44 -2.96 4.54 -0.50
C ASP A 44 -2.10 3.60 -1.37
N LEU A 45 -2.73 2.74 -2.18
CA LEU A 45 -2.07 1.93 -3.21
C LEU A 45 -1.63 2.78 -4.41
N PRO A 46 -2.55 3.30 -5.25
CA PRO A 46 -2.18 3.99 -6.49
C PRO A 46 -1.43 5.31 -6.32
N PHE A 47 -1.64 6.01 -5.20
CA PHE A 47 -1.02 7.31 -4.94
C PHE A 47 0.07 7.27 -3.86
N GLY A 48 0.47 6.07 -3.44
CA GLY A 48 1.45 5.89 -2.38
C GLY A 48 2.38 4.73 -2.67
N ILE A 49 2.03 3.54 -2.17
CA ILE A 49 2.99 2.44 -2.09
C ILE A 49 3.37 1.85 -3.45
N VAL A 50 2.49 1.91 -4.47
CA VAL A 50 2.83 1.48 -5.84
C VAL A 50 3.85 2.44 -6.46
N THR A 51 3.71 3.75 -6.22
CA THR A 51 4.69 4.76 -6.64
C THR A 51 6.06 4.48 -6.02
N PHE A 52 6.10 4.19 -4.71
CA PHE A 52 7.36 3.86 -4.05
C PHE A 52 7.95 2.54 -4.54
N LYS A 53 7.13 1.56 -4.92
CA LYS A 53 7.62 0.33 -5.52
C LYS A 53 8.26 0.56 -6.88
N ASP A 54 7.68 1.41 -7.72
CA ASP A 54 8.27 1.79 -9.01
C ASP A 54 9.63 2.45 -8.81
N ILE A 55 9.72 3.42 -7.90
CA ILE A 55 10.99 4.08 -7.54
C ILE A 55 12.01 3.06 -7.02
N ALA A 56 11.60 2.14 -6.14
CA ALA A 56 12.49 1.11 -5.61
C ALA A 56 13.06 0.22 -6.73
N ASN A 57 12.24 -0.14 -7.72
CA ASN A 57 12.70 -0.87 -8.89
C ASN A 57 13.68 -0.04 -9.73
N MET A 58 13.44 1.26 -9.92
CA MET A 58 14.35 2.16 -10.65
C MET A 58 15.74 2.26 -10.00
N VAL A 59 15.82 2.19 -8.68
CA VAL A 59 17.09 2.25 -7.92
C VAL A 59 17.62 0.87 -7.50
N GLU A 60 17.03 -0.21 -8.02
CA GLU A 60 17.44 -1.60 -7.76
C GLU A 60 17.43 -1.99 -6.26
N VAL A 61 16.46 -1.50 -5.49
CA VAL A 61 16.29 -1.82 -4.06
C VAL A 61 15.13 -2.80 -3.86
N ASP A 62 15.46 -3.97 -3.31
CA ASP A 62 14.47 -4.98 -2.94
C ASP A 62 13.58 -4.52 -1.77
N THR A 63 12.26 -4.63 -1.95
CA THR A 63 11.25 -4.24 -0.98
C THR A 63 10.23 -5.35 -0.73
N PRO A 64 10.66 -6.56 -0.30
CA PRO A 64 9.81 -7.75 -0.26
C PRO A 64 8.57 -7.60 0.65
N PHE A 65 8.67 -6.81 1.71
CA PHE A 65 7.51 -6.53 2.56
C PHE A 65 6.47 -5.64 1.86
N MET A 66 6.95 -4.66 1.07
CA MET A 66 6.09 -3.79 0.25
C MET A 66 5.37 -4.62 -0.81
N ASP A 67 6.09 -5.56 -1.43
CA ASP A 67 5.56 -6.47 -2.43
C ASP A 67 4.37 -7.29 -1.92
N GLU A 68 4.53 -7.94 -0.76
CA GLU A 68 3.45 -8.72 -0.14
C GLU A 68 2.25 -7.83 0.24
N LEU A 69 2.51 -6.63 0.77
CA LEU A 69 1.45 -5.67 1.12
C LEU A 69 0.63 -5.25 -0.12
N ILE A 70 1.29 -4.91 -1.22
CA ILE A 70 0.62 -4.50 -2.46
C ILE A 70 -0.18 -5.67 -3.03
N ILE A 71 0.44 -6.86 -3.16
CA ILE A 71 -0.20 -8.05 -3.76
C ILE A 71 -1.43 -8.49 -2.94
N TRP A 72 -1.36 -8.43 -1.61
CA TRP A 72 -2.49 -8.75 -0.76
C TRP A 72 -3.61 -7.71 -0.91
N ASN A 73 -3.28 -6.43 -0.84
CA ASN A 73 -4.27 -5.36 -0.80
C ASN A 73 -4.94 -5.14 -2.17
N GLN A 74 -4.21 -5.25 -3.29
CA GLN A 74 -4.81 -5.14 -4.62
C GLN A 74 -5.86 -6.25 -4.86
N LYS A 75 -5.61 -7.48 -4.38
CA LYS A 75 -6.57 -8.60 -4.45
C LYS A 75 -7.83 -8.29 -3.65
N LEU A 76 -7.69 -7.67 -2.47
CA LEU A 76 -8.79 -7.30 -1.60
C LEU A 76 -9.77 -6.35 -2.29
N ILE A 77 -9.28 -5.45 -3.13
CA ILE A 77 -10.10 -4.48 -3.89
C ILE A 77 -10.36 -4.89 -5.35
N GLY A 78 -10.00 -6.11 -5.75
CA GLY A 78 -10.24 -6.63 -7.11
C GLY A 78 -9.39 -5.96 -8.21
N LYS A 79 -8.28 -5.32 -7.83
CA LYS A 79 -7.36 -4.60 -8.73
C LYS A 79 -6.05 -5.36 -8.91
N GLU A 80 -5.31 -5.00 -9.94
CA GLU A 80 -3.94 -5.47 -10.15
C GLU A 80 -3.04 -4.33 -10.60
N TYR A 81 -2.17 -3.86 -9.70
CA TYR A 81 -1.21 -2.78 -9.99
C TYR A 81 0.20 -3.32 -10.23
N VAL A 82 0.58 -4.38 -9.52
CA VAL A 82 1.85 -5.08 -9.70
C VAL A 82 1.62 -6.55 -10.01
N LYS A 83 2.62 -7.18 -10.64
CA LYS A 83 2.67 -8.61 -10.93
C LYS A 83 3.94 -9.22 -10.35
N ARG A 84 3.86 -10.47 -9.89
CA ARG A 84 5.04 -11.24 -9.51
C ARG A 84 5.43 -12.16 -10.67
N GLY A 85 6.64 -11.99 -11.17
CA GLY A 85 7.24 -12.86 -12.18
C GLY A 85 7.60 -14.23 -11.61
N GLU A 86 7.92 -15.17 -12.50
CA GLU A 86 8.39 -16.52 -12.13
C GLU A 86 9.73 -16.49 -11.36
N ASP A 87 10.53 -15.45 -11.60
CA ASP A 87 11.79 -15.18 -10.89
C ASP A 87 11.57 -14.58 -9.48
N GLY A 88 10.31 -14.36 -9.09
CA GLY A 88 9.93 -13.78 -7.81
C GLY A 88 9.97 -12.25 -7.76
N LYS A 89 10.43 -11.57 -8.83
CA LYS A 89 10.46 -10.12 -8.88
C LYS A 89 9.05 -9.53 -9.03
N VAL A 90 8.86 -8.34 -8.48
CA VAL A 90 7.60 -7.62 -8.55
C VAL A 90 7.72 -6.42 -9.46
N GLU A 91 6.96 -6.44 -10.54
CA GLU A 91 6.96 -5.44 -11.61
C GLU A 91 5.66 -4.60 -11.56
N VAL A 92 5.79 -3.30 -11.82
CA VAL A 92 4.68 -2.33 -11.78
C VAL A 92 3.95 -2.31 -13.14
N GLU A 93 3.43 -3.48 -13.53
CA GLU A 93 2.81 -3.75 -14.83
C GLU A 93 1.43 -4.44 -14.75
N GLY A 94 0.71 -4.22 -13.66
CA GLY A 94 -0.65 -4.71 -13.49
C GLY A 94 -1.65 -4.06 -14.45
N ARG A 95 -2.78 -4.74 -14.72
CA ARG A 95 -3.81 -4.22 -15.65
C ARG A 95 -4.42 -2.87 -15.24
N ASP A 96 -4.45 -2.58 -13.94
CA ASP A 96 -5.06 -1.38 -13.36
C ASP A 96 -4.02 -0.29 -13.03
N VAL A 97 -2.73 -0.51 -13.35
CA VAL A 97 -1.64 0.38 -12.95
C VAL A 97 -1.70 1.78 -13.60
N GLY A 98 -2.54 1.97 -14.62
CA GLY A 98 -2.84 3.29 -15.18
C GLY A 98 -3.55 4.23 -14.20
N GLU A 99 -4.08 3.71 -13.10
CA GLU A 99 -4.67 4.49 -12.00
C GLU A 99 -3.60 5.04 -11.04
N CYS A 100 -2.36 4.57 -11.14
CA CYS A 100 -1.26 4.89 -10.24
C CYS A 100 -0.40 6.05 -10.74
N VAL A 101 0.27 6.74 -9.81
CA VAL A 101 1.35 7.68 -10.15
C VAL A 101 2.65 6.89 -10.26
N VAL A 102 3.09 6.62 -11.49
CA VAL A 102 4.24 5.74 -11.79
C VAL A 102 5.30 6.53 -12.56
N PRO A 103 6.41 6.95 -11.93
CA PRO A 103 7.47 7.72 -12.56
C PRO A 103 7.96 7.15 -13.90
N THR A 104 8.19 5.84 -13.98
CA THR A 104 8.65 5.19 -15.22
C THR A 104 7.66 5.37 -16.37
N ARG A 105 6.35 5.34 -16.10
CA ARG A 105 5.28 5.58 -17.10
C ARG A 105 5.11 7.04 -17.48
N MET A 106 5.60 7.96 -16.66
CA MET A 106 5.66 9.39 -16.96
C MET A 106 6.91 9.77 -17.75
N GLY A 107 7.79 8.81 -18.05
CA GLY A 107 9.06 9.05 -18.73
C GLY A 107 10.14 9.65 -17.83
N ILE A 108 9.98 9.55 -16.51
CA ILE A 108 10.98 10.01 -15.53
C ILE A 108 12.07 8.95 -15.44
N LEU A 109 13.33 9.37 -15.57
CA LEU A 109 14.49 8.50 -15.44
C LEU A 109 15.02 8.51 -14.00
N VAL A 110 15.80 7.50 -13.63
CA VAL A 110 16.38 7.40 -12.28
C VAL A 110 17.28 8.61 -11.96
N GLU A 111 17.97 9.14 -12.97
CA GLU A 111 18.80 10.34 -12.85
C GLU A 111 17.99 11.61 -12.56
N ASP A 112 16.70 11.63 -12.85
CA ASP A 112 15.83 12.77 -12.58
C ASP A 112 15.27 12.75 -11.14
N LEU A 113 15.32 11.59 -10.46
CA LEU A 113 14.89 11.43 -9.07
C LEU A 113 15.95 11.82 -8.05
N ILE A 114 17.24 11.74 -8.42
CA ILE A 114 18.38 11.82 -7.49
C ILE A 114 19.12 13.17 -7.60
N LYS A 115 18.76 14.03 -8.54
CA LYS A 115 19.28 15.40 -8.68
C LYS A 115 18.60 16.37 -7.74
#